data_AF-A0A0P8AD77-F1
#
_entry.id   AF-A0A0P8AD77-F1
#
_cell.length_a   1.000
_cell.length_b   1.000
_cell.length_c   1.000
_cell.angle_alpha   90.00
_cell.angle_beta   90.00
_cell.angle_gamma   90.00
#
_symmetry.space_group_name_H-M   'P 1'
#
loop_
_entity.id
_entity.type
_entity.pdbx_description
1 polymer ?
#
loop_
_entity_poly.entity_id
_entity_poly.type
_entity_poly.pdbx_seq_one_letter_code
_entity_poly.pdbx_strand_id
1 'polypeptide(L)'
;MTDTSQRAHTDHLAQSRDHFRWRREHMEALAILKRAEAAIFEHEARILDHDAEIARHEEAINHGDAHADAPPAGEHARFTKAHADGAEHHDGLLVAIRALSQHLETRS
;
A
#
# COMPACT_ATOMS: atom_id res chain seq x y z
N MET A 1 51.18 -6.05 19.44
CA MET A 1 50.02 -6.36 18.60
C MET A 1 50.54 -6.75 17.22
N THR A 2 50.12 -7.89 16.69
CA THR A 2 50.56 -8.38 15.38
C THR A 2 49.83 -7.66 14.25
N ASP A 3 50.46 -7.54 13.08
CA ASP A 3 49.90 -6.88 11.89
C ASP A 3 48.51 -7.45 11.48
N THR A 4 48.31 -8.75 11.74
CA THR A 4 47.02 -9.45 11.58
C THR A 4 45.92 -8.88 12.46
N SER A 5 46.23 -8.52 13.71
CA SER A 5 45.25 -7.98 14.67
C SER A 5 44.80 -6.57 14.30
N GLN A 6 45.69 -5.76 13.72
CA GLN A 6 45.38 -4.40 13.27
C GLN A 6 44.53 -4.40 12.01
N ARG A 7 44.77 -5.34 11.10
CA ARG A 7 43.95 -5.56 9.90
C ARG A 7 42.53 -5.99 10.26
N ALA A 8 42.41 -7.01 11.11
CA ALA A 8 41.10 -7.48 11.59
C ALA A 8 40.30 -6.37 12.30
N HIS A 9 40.96 -5.51 13.08
CA HIS A 9 40.31 -4.35 13.69
C HIS A 9 39.75 -3.38 12.65
N THR A 10 40.51 -3.10 11.59
CA THR A 10 40.10 -2.21 10.49
C THR A 10 38.90 -2.79 9.75
N ASP A 11 38.93 -4.09 9.46
CA ASP A 11 37.84 -4.81 8.80
C ASP A 11 36.56 -4.78 9.63
N HIS A 12 36.66 -5.02 10.95
CA HIS A 12 35.52 -4.94 11.86
C HIS A 12 34.90 -3.54 11.91
N LEU A 13 35.72 -2.49 11.91
CA LEU A 13 35.21 -1.12 11.86
C LEU A 13 34.49 -0.81 10.55
N ALA A 14 35.00 -1.30 9.41
CA ALA A 14 34.33 -1.16 8.12
C ALA A 14 32.98 -1.87 8.11
N GLN A 15 32.94 -3.14 8.55
CA GLN A 15 31.71 -3.92 8.66
C GLN A 15 30.69 -3.26 9.60
N SER A 16 31.14 -2.72 10.75
CA SER A 16 30.25 -2.02 11.67
C SER A 16 29.59 -0.81 11.01
N ARG A 17 30.34 -0.03 10.22
CA ARG A 17 29.80 1.11 9.46
C ARG A 17 28.76 0.66 8.43
N ASP A 18 29.04 -0.40 7.69
CA ASP A 18 28.07 -0.97 6.74
C ASP A 18 26.81 -1.47 7.44
N HIS A 19 26.94 -2.16 8.57
CA HIS A 19 25.80 -2.62 9.35
C HIS A 19 24.93 -1.46 9.83
N PHE A 20 25.53 -0.36 10.30
CA PHE A 20 24.76 0.84 10.67
C PHE A 20 23.99 1.42 9.48
N ARG A 21 24.63 1.47 8.31
CA ARG A 21 23.99 1.94 7.08
C ARG A 21 22.83 1.02 6.67
N TRP A 22 23.03 -0.29 6.61
CA TRP A 22 21.98 -1.26 6.29
C TRP A 22 20.83 -1.22 7.27
N ARG A 23 21.10 -1.08 8.58
CA ARG A 23 20.04 -0.94 9.58
C ARG A 23 19.15 0.26 9.30
N ARG A 24 19.73 1.41 8.94
CA ARG A 24 18.97 2.60 8.56
C ARG A 24 18.14 2.34 7.30
N GLU A 25 18.74 1.77 6.26
CA GLU A 25 18.07 1.44 4.99
C GLU A 25 16.91 0.44 5.22
N HIS A 26 17.09 -0.56 6.08
CA HIS A 26 16.04 -1.50 6.47
C HIS A 26 14.86 -0.80 7.17
N MET A 27 15.14 0.11 8.11
CA MET A 27 14.06 0.84 8.80
C MET A 27 13.30 1.77 7.85
N GLU A 28 13.98 2.38 6.89
CA GLU A 28 13.35 3.18 5.84
C GLU A 28 12.45 2.32 4.93
N ALA A 29 12.95 1.15 4.49
CA ALA A 29 12.16 0.21 3.71
C ALA A 29 10.91 -0.27 4.47
N LEU A 30 11.04 -0.61 5.75
CA LEU A 30 9.90 -0.99 6.59
C LEU A 30 8.87 0.14 6.71
N ALA A 31 9.31 1.39 6.86
CA ALA A 31 8.40 2.54 6.89
C ALA A 31 7.64 2.70 5.56
N ILE A 32 8.29 2.47 4.42
CA ILE A 32 7.64 2.47 3.11
C ILE A 32 6.59 1.36 3.03
N LEU A 33 6.92 0.13 3.43
CA LEU A 33 5.99 -1.00 3.42
C LEU A 33 4.76 -0.73 4.31
N LYS A 34 4.95 -0.12 5.49
CA LYS A 34 3.83 0.25 6.37
C LYS A 34 2.92 1.33 5.78
N ARG A 35 3.47 2.29 5.03
CA ARG A 35 2.65 3.27 4.30
C ARG A 35 1.86 2.61 3.16
N ALA A 36 2.48 1.68 2.44
CA ALA A 36 1.79 0.92 1.39
C ALA A 36 0.65 0.08 1.97
N GLU A 37 0.89 -0.63 3.08
CA GLU A 37 -0.14 -1.39 3.81
C GLU A 37 -1.32 -0.49 4.23
N ALA A 38 -1.03 0.68 4.81
CA ALA A 38 -2.08 1.64 5.19
C ALA A 38 -2.90 2.13 3.98
N ALA A 39 -2.24 2.42 2.86
CA ALA A 39 -2.93 2.85 1.63
C ALA A 39 -3.85 1.76 1.06
N ILE A 40 -3.45 0.49 1.17
CA ILE A 40 -4.29 -0.66 0.77
C ILE A 40 -5.54 -0.73 1.65
N PHE A 41 -5.39 -0.61 2.98
CA PHE A 41 -6.53 -0.61 3.89
C PHE A 41 -7.48 0.57 3.66
N GLU A 42 -6.95 1.75 3.36
CA GLU A 42 -7.78 2.90 3.01
C GLU A 42 -8.57 2.66 1.72
N HIS A 43 -7.95 2.01 0.73
CA HIS A 43 -8.63 1.64 -0.51
C HIS A 43 -9.73 0.60 -0.27
N GLU A 44 -9.47 -0.42 0.56
CA GLU A 44 -10.46 -1.43 0.94
C GLU A 44 -11.68 -0.80 1.62
N ALA A 45 -11.45 0.14 2.55
CA ALA A 45 -12.55 0.87 3.19
C ALA A 45 -13.43 1.61 2.17
N ARG A 46 -12.82 2.25 1.17
CA ARG A 46 -13.56 2.93 0.09
C ARG A 46 -14.37 1.95 -0.78
N ILE A 47 -13.86 0.73 -1.01
CA ILE A 47 -14.59 -0.32 -1.73
C ILE A 47 -15.85 -0.69 -0.94
N LEU A 48 -15.72 -0.93 0.37
CA LEU A 48 -16.85 -1.27 1.23
C LEU A 48 -17.92 -0.17 1.28
N ASP A 49 -17.49 1.10 1.35
CA ASP A 49 -18.42 2.24 1.30
C ASP A 49 -19.20 2.28 -0.03
N HIS A 50 -18.51 2.00 -1.14
CA HIS A 50 -19.11 1.97 -2.48
C HIS A 50 -20.06 0.78 -2.65
N ASP A 51 -19.71 -0.40 -2.17
CA ASP A 51 -20.60 -1.57 -2.18
C ASP A 51 -21.90 -1.31 -1.40
N ALA A 52 -21.80 -0.63 -0.25
CA ALA A 52 -22.97 -0.23 0.53
C ALA A 52 -23.84 0.80 -0.20
N GLU A 53 -23.26 1.69 -0.99
CA GLU A 53 -24.00 2.63 -1.85
C GLU A 53 -24.72 1.91 -2.98
N ILE A 54 -24.03 1.00 -3.68
CA ILE A 54 -24.63 0.16 -4.73
C ILE A 54 -25.85 -0.57 -4.17
N ALA A 55 -25.73 -1.18 -2.98
CA ALA A 55 -26.85 -1.86 -2.34
C ALA A 55 -28.05 -0.91 -2.07
N ARG A 56 -27.80 0.32 -1.61
CA ARG A 56 -28.87 1.33 -1.42
C ARG A 56 -29.52 1.73 -2.74
N HIS A 57 -28.72 1.92 -3.80
CA HIS A 57 -29.21 2.27 -5.12
C HIS A 57 -30.06 1.16 -5.73
N GLU A 58 -29.60 -0.09 -5.67
CA GLU A 58 -30.34 -1.25 -6.15
C GLU A 58 -31.66 -1.43 -5.38
N GLU A 59 -31.67 -1.22 -4.07
CA GLU A 59 -32.90 -1.25 -3.27
C GLU A 59 -33.90 -0.18 -3.72
N ALA A 60 -33.43 1.07 -3.91
CA ALA A 60 -34.28 2.16 -4.38
C ALA A 60 -34.83 1.92 -5.79
N ILE A 61 -34.05 1.31 -6.69
CA ILE A 61 -34.51 0.93 -8.04
C ILE A 61 -35.60 -0.15 -7.98
N ASN A 62 -35.40 -1.18 -7.14
CA ASN A 62 -36.29 -2.33 -7.08
C ASN A 62 -37.59 -2.06 -6.31
N HIS A 63 -37.54 -1.17 -5.32
CA HIS A 63 -38.64 -0.94 -4.38
C HIS A 63 -39.18 0.50 -4.37
N GLY A 64 -38.59 1.38 -5.18
CA GLY A 64 -38.91 2.80 -5.23
C GLY A 64 -38.51 3.55 -3.95
N ASP A 65 -38.82 4.84 -3.92
CA ASP A 65 -38.50 5.79 -2.85
C ASP A 65 -39.17 5.43 -1.50
N ALA A 66 -40.02 4.41 -1.48
CA ALA A 66 -40.77 3.95 -0.31
C ALA A 66 -39.87 3.29 0.76
N HIS A 67 -38.68 2.84 0.38
CA HIS A 67 -37.77 2.09 1.26
C HIS A 67 -36.39 2.73 1.48
N ALA A 68 -36.02 3.76 0.70
CA ALA A 68 -34.81 4.56 0.91
C ALA A 68 -34.96 5.95 0.28
N ASP A 69 -34.38 6.97 0.92
CA ASP A 69 -34.32 8.32 0.33
C ASP A 69 -33.55 8.28 -1.00
N ALA A 70 -34.05 9.03 -1.98
CA ALA A 70 -33.36 9.20 -3.25
C ALA A 70 -31.96 9.80 -3.00
N PRO A 71 -30.90 9.26 -3.64
CA PRO A 71 -29.55 9.75 -3.43
C PRO A 71 -29.42 11.21 -3.87
N PRO A 72 -28.63 12.03 -3.15
CA PRO A 72 -28.25 13.37 -3.58
C PRO A 72 -27.86 13.44 -5.06
N ALA A 73 -28.41 14.44 -5.77
CA ALA A 73 -28.07 14.69 -7.16
C ALA A 73 -26.56 14.92 -7.32
N GLY A 74 -25.90 14.10 -8.16
CA GLY A 74 -24.47 14.19 -8.43
C GLY A 74 -23.56 13.34 -7.54
N GLU A 75 -24.11 12.59 -6.58
CA GLU A 75 -23.37 11.59 -5.80
C GLU A 75 -22.70 10.56 -6.73
N HIS A 76 -23.47 10.01 -7.66
CA HIS A 76 -23.00 9.03 -8.65
C HIS A 76 -21.84 9.55 -9.53
N ALA A 77 -21.88 10.83 -9.91
CA ALA A 77 -20.83 11.44 -10.72
C ALA A 77 -19.52 11.63 -9.92
N ARG A 78 -19.62 11.92 -8.62
CA ARG A 78 -18.45 12.00 -7.73
C ARG A 78 -17.82 10.63 -7.52
N PHE A 79 -18.62 9.59 -7.31
CA PHE A 79 -18.13 8.22 -7.16
C PHE A 79 -17.51 7.69 -8.44
N THR A 80 -18.14 7.91 -9.60
CA THR A 80 -17.57 7.53 -10.90
C THR A 80 -16.19 8.15 -11.11
N LYS A 81 -16.03 9.44 -10.77
CA LYS A 81 -14.74 10.12 -10.85
C LYS A 81 -13.73 9.54 -9.86
N ALA A 82 -14.11 9.36 -8.60
CA ALA A 82 -13.23 8.78 -7.57
C ALA A 82 -12.78 7.35 -7.91
N HIS A 83 -13.67 6.56 -8.53
CA HIS A 83 -13.38 5.22 -9.01
C HIS A 83 -12.36 5.24 -10.17
N ALA A 84 -12.55 6.13 -11.15
CA ALA A 84 -11.61 6.30 -12.26
C ALA A 84 -10.23 6.77 -11.78
N ASP A 85 -10.19 7.78 -10.90
CA ASP A 85 -8.95 8.33 -10.33
C ASP A 85 -8.22 7.30 -9.43
N GLY A 86 -8.97 6.39 -8.79
CA GLY A 86 -8.44 5.31 -7.96
C GLY A 86 -7.87 4.12 -8.74
N ALA A 87 -8.42 3.83 -9.93
CA ALA A 87 -8.04 2.65 -10.72
C ALA A 87 -6.59 2.70 -11.21
N GLU A 88 -6.11 3.86 -11.70
CA GLU A 88 -4.72 3.98 -12.17
C GLU A 88 -3.70 3.79 -11.04
N HIS A 89 -4.02 4.29 -9.84
CA HIS A 89 -3.16 4.13 -8.67
C HIS A 89 -3.16 2.71 -8.11
N HIS A 90 -4.29 1.99 -8.23
CA HIS A 90 -4.44 0.61 -7.80
C HIS A 90 -3.49 -0.34 -8.55
N ASP A 91 -3.52 -0.30 -9.88
CA ASP A 91 -2.70 -1.17 -10.73
C ASP A 91 -1.21 -0.94 -10.51
N GLY A 92 -0.79 0.33 -10.43
CA GLY A 92 0.60 0.69 -10.18
C GLY A 92 1.12 0.16 -8.83
N LEU A 93 0.31 0.26 -7.77
CA LEU A 93 0.67 -0.25 -6.45
C LEU A 93 0.81 -1.77 -6.43
N LEU A 94 -0.13 -2.50 -7.05
CA LEU A 94 -0.06 -3.96 -7.12
C LEU A 94 1.14 -4.46 -7.94
N VAL A 95 1.46 -3.80 -9.05
CA VAL A 95 2.67 -4.12 -9.84
C VAL A 95 3.91 -3.96 -8.98
N ALA A 96 4.03 -2.85 -8.24
CA ALA A 96 5.16 -2.61 -7.35
C ALA A 96 5.29 -3.69 -6.26
N ILE A 97 4.19 -4.07 -5.62
CA ILE A 97 4.18 -5.11 -4.57
C ILE A 97 4.57 -6.47 -5.14
N ARG A 98 4.07 -6.86 -6.31
CA ARG A 98 4.43 -8.13 -6.97
C ARG A 98 5.90 -8.19 -7.35
N ALA A 99 6.47 -7.06 -7.80
CA ALA A 99 7.91 -6.98 -8.08
C ALA A 99 8.76 -7.22 -6.82
N LEU A 100 8.31 -6.80 -5.63
CA LEU A 100 8.99 -7.11 -4.38
C LEU A 100 9.03 -8.63 -4.12
N SER A 101 7.94 -9.37 -4.38
CA SER A 101 7.92 -10.84 -4.23
C SER A 101 9.00 -11.52 -5.08
N GLN A 102 9.12 -11.10 -6.35
CA GLN A 102 10.12 -11.65 -7.28
C GLN A 102 11.55 -11.44 -6.78
N HIS A 103 11.83 -10.27 -6.19
CA HIS A 103 13.14 -9.98 -5.59
C HIS A 103 13.44 -10.80 -4.32
N LEU A 104 12.41 -11.24 -3.60
CA LEU A 104 12.58 -12.11 -2.43
C LEU A 104 12.82 -13.56 -2.85
N GLU A 105 12.10 -14.04 -3.86
CA GLU A 105 12.23 -15.41 -4.39
C GLU A 105 13.58 -15.65 -5.10
N THR A 106 14.12 -14.63 -5.78
CA THR A 106 15.44 -14.72 -6.44
C THR A 106 16.64 -14.78 -5.50
N ARG A 107 16.43 -14.63 -4.18
CA ARG A 107 17.48 -14.79 -3.15
C ARG A 107 17.40 -16.13 -2.40
N SER A 108 16.44 -17.00 -2.75
CA SER A 108 16.36 -18.41 -2.34
C SER A 108 17.16 -19.31 -3.29
#